data_AF-A0A661HZS8-F1
#
_entry.id   AF-A0A661HZS8-F1
#
_cell.length_a   1.000
_cell.length_b   1.000
_cell.length_c   1.000
_cell.angle_alpha   90.00
_cell.angle_beta   90.00
_cell.angle_gamma   90.00
#
_symmetry.space_group_name_H-M   'P 1'
#
loop_
_entity.id
_entity.type
_entity.pdbx_description
1 polymer ?
#
loop_
_entity_poly.entity_id
_entity_poly.type
_entity_poly.pdbx_seq_one_letter_code
_entity_poly.pdbx_strand_id
1 'polypeptide(L)'
;EVEVNINLLKQNSSSMQEFSEHMDTEVTVSLEKLGNFNDSLFTLVDGANVIQENNKQISNEMFVNLAKLDHVLFKLTGYEAVFEDNHNADFSGHTTCRFGKWYSGDGKTTFSKTDSFSKIDAPHKAVHESVKSIPAYIKDDSVKNADKIIENFRDAEKSSKDLFGLLNSMMQEKL
;
A
#
# COMPACT_ATOMS: atom_id res chain seq x y z
N GLU A 1 -44.85 -39.45 61.28
CA GLU A 1 -44.09 -39.95 60.11
C GLU A 1 -44.57 -39.34 58.80
N VAL A 2 -45.86 -39.42 58.46
CA VAL A 2 -46.44 -38.82 57.24
C VAL A 2 -46.27 -37.29 57.18
N GLU A 3 -46.52 -36.57 58.28
CA GLU A 3 -46.40 -35.11 58.35
C GLU A 3 -44.95 -34.63 58.15
N VAL A 4 -43.98 -35.38 58.69
CA VAL A 4 -42.54 -35.10 58.50
C VAL A 4 -42.16 -35.26 57.03
N ASN A 5 -42.64 -36.33 56.37
CA ASN A 5 -42.41 -36.54 54.93
C ASN A 5 -43.07 -35.45 54.07
N ILE A 6 -44.27 -34.99 54.42
CA ILE A 6 -44.96 -33.90 53.70
C ILE A 6 -44.19 -32.59 53.85
N ASN A 7 -43.69 -32.26 55.04
CA ASN A 7 -42.89 -31.06 55.26
C ASN A 7 -41.53 -31.14 54.53
N LEU A 8 -40.91 -32.32 54.50
CA LEU A 8 -39.67 -32.55 53.74
C LEU A 8 -39.89 -32.37 52.23
N LEU A 9 -40.99 -32.90 51.70
CA LEU A 9 -41.38 -32.72 50.30
C LEU A 9 -41.67 -31.25 49.97
N LYS A 10 -42.36 -30.52 50.84
CA LYS A 10 -42.58 -29.08 50.68
C LYS A 10 -41.27 -28.30 50.65
N GLN A 11 -40.34 -28.61 51.57
CA GLN A 11 -39.04 -27.96 51.62
C GLN A 11 -38.24 -28.25 50.34
N ASN A 12 -38.16 -29.51 49.91
CA ASN A 12 -37.49 -29.89 48.68
C ASN A 12 -38.10 -29.20 47.45
N SER A 13 -39.44 -29.10 47.39
CA SER A 13 -40.13 -28.38 46.31
C SER A 13 -39.81 -26.89 46.31
N SER A 14 -39.71 -26.25 47.48
CA SER A 14 -39.34 -24.84 47.62
C SER A 14 -37.91 -24.60 47.15
N SER A 15 -36.96 -25.44 47.59
CA SER A 15 -35.57 -25.34 47.15
C SER A 15 -35.39 -25.63 45.66
N MET A 16 -36.20 -26.53 45.09
CA MET A 16 -36.18 -26.80 43.65
C MET A 16 -36.74 -25.62 42.83
N GLN A 17 -37.74 -24.91 43.38
CA GLN A 17 -38.28 -23.69 42.79
C GLN A 17 -37.24 -22.56 42.80
N GLU A 18 -36.62 -22.28 43.95
CA GLU A 18 -35.53 -21.28 44.07
C GLU A 18 -34.36 -21.61 43.14
N PHE A 19 -33.97 -22.88 43.06
CA PHE A 19 -32.92 -23.33 42.15
C PHE A 19 -33.32 -23.09 40.69
N SER A 20 -34.58 -23.35 40.31
CA SER A 20 -35.07 -23.10 38.96
C SER A 20 -35.07 -21.61 38.59
N GLU A 21 -35.45 -20.74 39.53
CA GLU A 21 -35.43 -19.28 39.34
C GLU A 21 -34.00 -18.75 39.19
N HIS A 22 -33.08 -19.26 40.00
CA HIS A 22 -31.66 -18.94 39.86
C HIS A 22 -31.10 -19.46 38.53
N MET A 23 -31.48 -20.67 38.12
CA MET A 23 -31.04 -21.24 36.84
C MET A 23 -31.55 -20.42 35.65
N ASP A 24 -32.80 -19.96 35.68
CA ASP A 24 -33.37 -19.09 34.64
C ASP A 24 -32.63 -17.75 34.53
N THR A 25 -32.26 -17.17 35.68
CA THR A 25 -31.45 -15.96 35.75
C THR A 25 -30.07 -16.19 35.13
N GLU A 26 -29.37 -17.26 35.49
CA GLU A 26 -28.03 -17.57 34.94
C GLU A 26 -28.07 -17.86 33.44
N VAL A 27 -29.12 -18.53 32.95
CA VAL A 27 -29.33 -18.75 31.50
C VAL A 27 -29.54 -17.42 30.79
N THR A 28 -30.36 -16.53 31.33
CA THR A 28 -30.61 -15.20 30.76
C THR A 28 -29.32 -14.38 30.68
N VAL A 29 -28.55 -14.33 31.77
CA VAL A 29 -27.25 -13.65 31.82
C VAL A 29 -26.25 -14.27 30.83
N SER A 30 -26.27 -15.60 30.69
CA SER A 30 -25.40 -16.31 29.74
C SER A 30 -25.75 -15.98 28.29
N LEU A 31 -27.05 -15.89 27.95
CA LEU A 31 -27.52 -15.49 26.63
C LEU A 31 -27.12 -14.05 26.30
N GLU A 32 -27.23 -13.13 27.28
CA GLU A 32 -26.78 -11.75 27.12
C GLU A 32 -25.27 -11.67 26.86
N LYS A 33 -24.47 -12.40 27.64
CA LYS A 33 -23.00 -12.47 27.45
C LYS A 33 -22.63 -13.02 26.08
N LEU A 34 -23.33 -14.04 25.59
CA LEU A 34 -23.12 -14.58 24.24
C LEU A 34 -23.48 -13.57 23.15
N GLY A 35 -24.55 -12.78 23.34
CA GLY A 35 -24.88 -11.67 22.45
C GLY A 35 -23.77 -10.63 22.39
N ASN A 36 -23.31 -10.16 23.55
CA ASN A 36 -22.22 -9.18 23.66
C ASN A 36 -20.91 -9.71 23.05
N PHE A 37 -20.60 -11.00 23.26
CA PHE A 37 -19.45 -11.66 22.66
C PHE A 37 -19.54 -11.69 21.13
N ASN A 38 -20.70 -12.03 20.59
CA ASN A 38 -20.95 -12.05 19.16
C ASN A 38 -20.80 -10.66 18.52
N ASP A 39 -21.31 -9.61 19.16
CA ASP A 39 -21.15 -8.23 18.71
C ASP A 39 -19.67 -7.78 18.74
N SER A 40 -18.94 -8.19 19.78
CA SER A 40 -17.50 -7.94 19.87
C SER A 40 -16.72 -8.63 18.75
N LEU A 41 -17.10 -9.86 18.39
CA LEU A 41 -16.49 -10.57 17.25
C LEU A 41 -16.79 -9.89 15.92
N PHE A 42 -18.02 -9.41 15.69
CA PHE A 42 -18.34 -8.66 14.49
C PHE A 42 -17.51 -7.37 14.38
N THR A 43 -17.38 -6.64 15.49
CA THR A 43 -16.56 -5.43 15.55
C THR A 43 -15.09 -5.74 15.27
N LEU A 44 -14.57 -6.85 15.81
CA LEU A 44 -13.20 -7.29 15.56
C LEU A 44 -12.96 -7.62 14.09
N VAL A 45 -13.88 -8.35 13.45
CA VAL A 45 -13.77 -8.72 12.03
C VAL A 45 -13.84 -7.48 11.14
N ASP A 46 -14.76 -6.56 11.42
CA ASP A 46 -14.86 -5.30 10.69
C ASP A 46 -13.58 -4.47 10.82
N GLY A 47 -13.07 -4.31 12.05
CA GLY A 47 -11.82 -3.63 12.32
C GLY A 47 -10.62 -4.27 11.60
N ALA A 48 -10.56 -5.60 11.54
CA ALA A 48 -9.52 -6.31 10.81
C ALA A 48 -9.57 -6.05 9.29
N ASN A 49 -10.77 -5.97 8.70
CA ASN A 49 -10.95 -5.63 7.29
C ASN A 49 -10.51 -4.20 6.98
N VAL A 50 -10.87 -3.24 7.85
CA VAL A 50 -10.45 -1.84 7.73
C VAL A 50 -8.92 -1.73 7.82
N ILE A 51 -8.29 -2.41 8.79
CA ILE A 51 -6.83 -2.43 8.92
C ILE A 51 -6.17 -3.02 7.68
N GLN A 52 -6.73 -4.09 7.11
CA GLN A 52 -6.21 -4.70 5.89
C GLN A 52 -6.22 -3.70 4.73
N GLU A 53 -7.32 -2.98 4.53
CA GLU A 53 -7.43 -2.02 3.42
C GLU A 53 -6.50 -0.83 3.60
N ASN A 54 -6.44 -0.26 4.81
CA ASN A 54 -5.51 0.81 5.14
C ASN A 54 -4.05 0.40 4.90
N ASN A 55 -3.67 -0.83 5.27
CA ASN A 55 -2.32 -1.34 5.02
C ASN A 55 -2.01 -1.47 3.52
N LYS A 56 -2.97 -1.88 2.69
CA LYS A 56 -2.79 -1.91 1.23
C LYS A 56 -2.57 -0.51 0.67
N GLN A 57 -3.37 0.46 1.12
CA GLN A 57 -3.23 1.85 0.70
C GLN A 57 -1.85 2.42 1.08
N ILE A 58 -1.43 2.27 2.34
CA ILE A 58 -0.13 2.72 2.84
C ILE A 58 1.02 2.04 2.06
N SER A 59 0.90 0.74 1.79
CA SER A 59 1.91 0.01 1.02
C SER A 59 2.07 0.56 -0.39
N ASN A 60 0.96 0.88 -1.07
CA ASN A 60 0.98 1.49 -2.39
C ASN A 60 1.59 2.90 -2.37
N GLU A 61 1.21 3.74 -1.40
CA GLU A 61 1.78 5.08 -1.22
C GLU A 61 3.30 5.02 -0.99
N MET A 62 3.73 4.10 -0.11
CA MET A 62 5.14 3.88 0.18
C MET A 62 5.90 3.46 -1.08
N PHE A 63 5.36 2.54 -1.87
CA PHE A 63 5.99 2.10 -3.11
C PHE A 63 6.10 3.23 -4.13
N VAL A 64 5.03 4.00 -4.33
CA VAL A 64 5.05 5.15 -5.25
C VAL A 64 6.09 6.19 -4.81
N ASN A 65 6.20 6.48 -3.52
CA ASN A 65 7.22 7.38 -3.00
C ASN A 65 8.63 6.84 -3.17
N LEU A 66 8.82 5.54 -2.95
CA LEU A 66 10.08 4.85 -3.21
C LEU A 66 10.48 4.95 -4.70
N ALA A 67 9.52 4.78 -5.62
CA ALA A 67 9.76 4.94 -7.04
C ALA A 67 10.21 6.36 -7.40
N LYS A 68 9.62 7.40 -6.79
CA LYS A 68 10.07 8.80 -6.99
C LYS A 68 11.51 8.99 -6.51
N LEU A 69 11.86 8.47 -5.33
CA LEU A 69 13.22 8.54 -4.80
C LEU A 69 14.23 7.82 -5.69
N ASP A 70 13.88 6.66 -6.24
CA ASP A 70 14.74 5.97 -7.21
C ASP A 70 15.02 6.82 -8.44
N HIS A 71 14.02 7.51 -8.96
CA HIS A 71 14.21 8.35 -10.14
C HIS A 71 15.01 9.61 -9.83
N VAL A 72 14.92 10.14 -8.60
CA VAL A 72 15.82 11.21 -8.14
C VAL A 72 17.25 10.69 -8.11
N LEU A 73 17.49 9.53 -7.49
CA LEU A 73 18.82 8.92 -7.44
C LEU A 73 19.36 8.59 -8.84
N PHE A 74 18.53 8.04 -9.71
CA PHE A 74 18.87 7.73 -11.09
C PHE A 74 19.36 8.97 -11.86
N LYS A 75 18.68 10.11 -11.72
CA LYS A 75 19.15 11.38 -12.32
C LYS A 75 20.44 11.87 -11.68
N LEU A 76 20.57 11.78 -10.35
CA LEU A 76 21.81 12.14 -9.64
C LEU A 76 23.02 11.34 -10.15
N THR A 77 22.86 10.04 -10.37
CA THR A 77 23.93 9.21 -10.97
C THR A 77 24.25 9.63 -12.42
N GLY A 78 23.28 10.18 -13.14
CA GLY A 78 23.50 10.82 -14.44
C GLY A 78 24.37 12.07 -14.34
N TYR A 79 24.03 12.98 -13.41
CA TYR A 79 24.82 14.20 -13.19
C TYR A 79 26.25 13.86 -12.75
N GLU A 80 26.40 12.92 -11.81
CA GLU A 80 27.71 12.43 -11.34
C GLU A 80 28.56 11.89 -12.49
N ALA A 81 27.98 11.09 -13.40
CA ALA A 81 28.70 10.59 -14.56
C ALA A 81 29.28 11.69 -15.46
N VAL A 82 28.58 12.83 -15.60
CA VAL A 82 29.12 13.99 -16.34
C VAL A 82 30.27 14.65 -15.60
N PHE A 83 30.13 14.87 -14.29
CA PHE A 83 31.17 15.53 -13.49
C PHE A 83 32.46 14.70 -13.38
N GLU A 84 32.34 13.38 -13.37
CA GLU A 84 33.46 12.45 -13.30
C GLU A 84 34.05 12.09 -14.68
N ASP A 85 33.48 12.62 -15.77
CA ASP A 85 33.80 12.21 -17.15
C ASP A 85 33.73 10.68 -17.32
N ASN A 86 32.70 10.05 -16.74
CA ASN A 86 32.56 8.60 -16.69
C ASN A 86 31.93 8.05 -17.99
N HIS A 87 32.77 7.57 -18.90
CA HIS A 87 32.36 7.05 -20.21
C HIS A 87 31.70 5.66 -20.14
N ASN A 88 31.84 4.98 -18.99
CA ASN A 88 31.38 3.61 -18.78
C ASN A 88 30.13 3.54 -17.91
N ALA A 89 29.53 4.68 -17.56
CA ALA A 89 28.28 4.71 -16.82
C ALA A 89 27.19 3.96 -17.60
N ASP A 90 26.55 2.99 -16.94
CA ASP A 90 25.45 2.22 -17.50
C ASP A 90 24.18 2.45 -16.68
N PHE A 91 23.08 2.61 -17.38
CA PHE A 91 21.79 2.99 -16.81
C PHE A 91 20.76 1.92 -17.17
N SER A 92 19.92 1.56 -16.21
CA SER A 92 18.82 0.61 -16.46
C SER A 92 17.75 1.20 -17.40
N GLY A 93 17.07 0.36 -18.17
CA GLY A 93 15.93 0.79 -18.98
C GLY A 93 14.65 0.92 -18.15
N HIS A 94 13.73 1.77 -18.59
CA HIS A 94 12.47 2.04 -17.88
C HIS A 94 11.68 0.77 -17.54
N THR A 95 11.55 -0.20 -18.45
CA THR A 95 10.85 -1.47 -18.17
C THR A 95 11.59 -2.41 -17.23
N THR A 96 12.91 -2.26 -17.12
CA THR A 96 13.78 -3.14 -16.30
C THR A 96 14.04 -2.60 -14.90
N CYS A 97 13.75 -1.32 -14.65
CA CYS A 97 13.89 -0.72 -13.33
C CYS A 97 12.82 -1.27 -12.36
N ARG A 98 13.00 -1.05 -11.06
CA ARG A 98 12.05 -1.53 -10.04
C ARG A 98 10.63 -1.03 -10.30
N PHE A 99 10.50 0.25 -10.65
CA PHE A 99 9.21 0.85 -10.97
C PHE A 99 8.58 0.25 -12.23
N GLY A 100 9.34 0.06 -13.33
CA GLY A 100 8.81 -0.54 -14.56
C GLY A 100 8.32 -1.98 -14.39
N LYS A 101 9.03 -2.78 -13.58
CA LYS A 101 8.60 -4.14 -13.21
C LYS A 101 7.29 -4.11 -12.43
N TRP A 102 7.18 -3.22 -11.45
CA TRP A 102 5.95 -3.03 -10.69
C TRP A 102 4.81 -2.50 -11.55
N TYR A 103 5.06 -1.52 -12.41
CA TYR A 103 4.08 -0.92 -13.31
C TYR A 103 3.44 -1.99 -14.21
N SER A 104 4.24 -2.93 -14.71
CA SER A 104 3.76 -4.03 -15.55
C SER A 104 3.11 -5.17 -14.77
N GLY A 105 3.36 -5.26 -13.46
CA GLY A 105 2.87 -6.31 -12.55
C GLY A 105 1.83 -5.76 -11.57
N ASP A 106 2.18 -5.71 -10.28
CA ASP A 106 1.26 -5.34 -9.19
C ASP A 106 0.60 -3.97 -9.38
N GLY A 107 1.33 -3.00 -9.94
CA GLY A 107 0.82 -1.69 -10.28
C GLY A 107 -0.33 -1.77 -11.28
N LYS A 108 -0.21 -2.62 -12.30
CA LYS A 108 -1.29 -2.86 -13.27
C LYS A 108 -2.51 -3.50 -12.62
N THR A 109 -2.30 -4.51 -11.78
CA THR A 109 -3.40 -5.19 -11.08
C THR A 109 -4.19 -4.20 -10.22
N THR A 110 -3.51 -3.28 -9.55
CA THR A 110 -4.12 -2.35 -8.59
C THR A 110 -4.69 -1.09 -9.24
N PHE A 111 -3.99 -0.52 -10.23
CA PHE A 111 -4.23 0.83 -10.75
C PHE A 111 -4.65 0.89 -12.21
N SER A 112 -4.76 -0.24 -12.94
CA SER A 112 -5.13 -0.22 -14.38
C SER A 112 -6.45 0.46 -14.72
N LYS A 113 -7.35 0.63 -13.75
CA LYS A 113 -8.64 1.31 -13.90
C LYS A 113 -8.59 2.82 -13.66
N THR A 114 -7.45 3.34 -13.22
CA THR A 114 -7.26 4.78 -12.98
C THR A 114 -6.90 5.47 -14.30
N ASP A 115 -7.38 6.69 -14.50
CA ASP A 115 -7.17 7.47 -15.73
C ASP A 115 -5.69 7.83 -15.91
N SER A 116 -4.97 8.02 -14.81
CA SER A 116 -3.56 8.38 -14.80
C SER A 116 -2.64 7.20 -15.15
N PHE A 117 -3.03 5.96 -14.89
CA PHE A 117 -2.15 4.79 -15.08
C PHE A 117 -1.63 4.64 -16.51
N SER A 118 -2.50 4.81 -17.51
CA SER A 118 -2.13 4.68 -18.93
C SER A 118 -1.19 5.78 -19.43
N LYS A 119 -1.13 6.92 -18.72
CA LYS A 119 -0.34 8.10 -19.09
C LYS A 119 1.08 8.07 -18.52
N ILE A 120 1.37 7.16 -17.58
CA ILE A 120 2.64 7.08 -16.84
C ILE A 120 3.80 6.59 -17.70
N ASP A 121 3.57 5.65 -18.61
CA ASP A 121 4.64 4.97 -19.32
C ASP A 121 5.47 5.94 -20.18
N ALA A 122 4.81 6.87 -20.86
CA ALA A 122 5.47 7.87 -21.71
C ALA A 122 6.48 8.76 -20.96
N PRO A 123 6.12 9.49 -19.88
CA PRO A 123 7.09 10.28 -19.12
C PRO A 123 8.11 9.42 -18.38
N HIS A 124 7.76 8.21 -17.93
CA HIS A 124 8.73 7.28 -17.34
C HIS A 124 9.82 6.87 -18.34
N LYS A 125 9.41 6.49 -19.55
CA LYS A 125 10.34 6.19 -20.65
C LYS A 125 11.21 7.40 -21.00
N ALA A 126 10.63 8.59 -21.09
CA ALA A 126 11.34 9.81 -21.41
C ALA A 126 12.44 10.16 -20.39
N VAL A 127 12.20 9.97 -19.08
CA VAL A 127 13.23 10.14 -18.04
C VAL A 127 14.41 9.21 -18.28
N HIS A 128 14.14 7.93 -18.50
CA HIS A 128 15.20 6.94 -18.72
C HIS A 128 15.97 7.18 -20.03
N GLU A 129 15.30 7.48 -21.14
CA GLU A 129 15.96 7.72 -22.42
C GLU A 129 16.87 8.95 -22.38
N SER A 130 16.42 10.03 -21.73
CA SER A 130 17.19 11.26 -21.58
C SER A 130 18.51 11.00 -20.84
N VAL A 131 18.47 10.34 -19.68
CA VAL A 131 19.67 10.02 -18.89
C VAL A 131 20.53 8.96 -19.57
N LYS A 132 19.92 7.93 -20.18
CA LYS A 132 20.65 6.85 -20.87
C LYS A 132 21.50 7.33 -22.04
N SER A 133 21.14 8.44 -22.66
CA SER A 133 21.89 8.98 -23.78
C SER A 133 23.16 9.73 -23.35
N ILE A 134 23.28 10.11 -22.07
CA ILE A 134 24.39 10.93 -21.53
C ILE A 134 25.77 10.29 -21.74
N PRO A 135 26.02 9.00 -21.43
CA PRO A 135 27.34 8.38 -21.62
C PRO A 135 27.87 8.50 -23.06
N ALA A 136 26.98 8.47 -24.06
CA ALA A 136 27.37 8.60 -25.47
C ALA A 136 27.89 10.01 -25.79
N TYR A 137 27.32 11.05 -25.19
CA TYR A 137 27.78 12.43 -25.35
C TYR A 137 29.09 12.69 -24.62
N ILE A 138 29.25 12.13 -23.42
CA ILE A 138 30.50 12.22 -22.66
C ILE A 138 31.63 11.57 -23.47
N LYS A 139 31.40 10.37 -24.02
CA LYS A 139 32.39 9.62 -24.80
C LYS A 139 32.82 10.29 -26.11
N ASP A 140 31.92 11.03 -26.78
CA ASP A 140 32.30 11.82 -27.96
C ASP A 140 33.18 13.00 -27.54
N ASP A 141 32.66 13.88 -26.68
CA ASP A 141 33.34 15.01 -26.04
C ASP A 141 32.29 15.74 -25.17
N SER A 142 32.47 15.74 -23.85
CA SER A 142 31.53 16.33 -22.89
C SER A 142 31.40 17.86 -23.01
N VAL A 143 32.47 18.55 -23.39
CA VAL A 143 32.47 20.03 -23.53
C VAL A 143 31.77 20.43 -24.83
N LYS A 144 32.10 19.76 -25.93
CA LYS A 144 31.46 19.99 -27.24
C LYS A 144 29.98 19.65 -27.22
N ASN A 145 29.58 18.63 -26.46
CA ASN A 145 28.18 18.20 -26.34
C ASN A 145 27.47 18.79 -25.10
N ALA A 146 28.04 19.79 -24.43
CA ALA A 146 27.49 20.36 -23.20
C ALA A 146 26.02 20.80 -23.34
N ASP A 147 25.67 21.47 -24.45
CA ASP A 147 24.29 21.91 -24.69
C ASP A 147 23.30 20.74 -24.77
N LYS A 148 23.68 19.64 -25.42
CA LYS A 148 22.84 18.43 -25.53
C LYS A 148 22.71 17.71 -24.19
N ILE A 149 23.79 17.65 -23.42
CA ILE A 149 23.79 17.08 -22.06
C ILE A 149 22.83 17.89 -21.17
N ILE A 150 22.90 19.22 -21.22
CA ILE A 150 22.01 20.11 -20.46
C ILE A 150 20.55 19.95 -20.91
N GLU A 151 20.30 19.88 -22.23
CA GLU A 151 18.96 19.67 -22.78
C GLU A 151 18.35 18.34 -22.31
N ASN A 152 19.10 17.25 -22.37
CA ASN A 152 18.67 15.95 -21.87
C ASN A 152 18.33 15.98 -20.38
N PHE A 153 19.13 16.64 -19.54
CA PHE A 153 18.78 16.76 -18.12
C PHE A 153 17.53 17.62 -17.93
N ARG A 154 17.34 18.70 -18.69
CA ARG A 154 16.09 19.47 -18.66
C ARG A 154 14.88 18.62 -19.02
N ASP A 155 15.00 17.78 -20.04
CA ASP A 155 13.93 16.87 -20.47
C ASP A 155 13.67 15.78 -19.43
N ALA A 156 14.72 15.23 -18.80
CA ALA A 156 14.61 14.29 -17.69
C ALA A 156 13.91 14.93 -16.47
N GLU A 157 14.25 16.18 -16.12
CA GLU A 157 13.63 16.90 -15.01
C GLU A 157 12.15 17.20 -15.28
N LYS A 158 11.84 17.69 -16.48
CA LYS A 158 10.46 17.96 -16.90
C LYS A 158 9.62 16.69 -16.91
N SER A 159 10.12 15.63 -17.54
CA SER A 159 9.43 14.33 -17.60
C SER A 159 9.27 13.70 -16.22
N SER A 160 10.24 13.90 -15.31
CA SER A 160 10.11 13.47 -13.91
C SER A 160 8.99 14.21 -13.20
N LYS A 161 8.85 15.52 -13.43
CA LYS A 161 7.76 16.31 -12.83
C LYS A 161 6.40 15.83 -13.31
N ASP A 162 6.27 15.55 -14.61
CA ASP A 162 5.04 15.02 -15.21
C ASP A 162 4.73 13.61 -14.66
N LEU A 163 5.73 12.73 -14.62
CA LEU A 163 5.63 11.40 -14.03
C LEU A 163 5.16 11.47 -12.56
N PHE A 164 5.78 12.33 -11.75
CA PHE A 164 5.46 12.44 -10.33
C PHE A 164 4.06 13.02 -10.11
N GLY A 165 3.64 13.95 -10.96
CA GLY A 165 2.27 14.45 -10.99
C GLY A 165 1.27 13.34 -11.27
N LEU A 166 1.49 12.55 -12.33
CA LEU A 166 0.64 11.41 -12.69
C LEU A 166 0.60 10.33 -11.60
N LEU A 167 1.74 10.06 -10.95
CA LEU A 167 1.80 9.13 -9.82
C LEU A 167 0.96 9.62 -8.64
N ASN A 168 0.95 10.93 -8.35
CA ASN A 168 0.09 11.50 -7.32
C ASN A 168 -1.39 11.41 -7.70
N SER A 169 -1.74 11.77 -8.94
CA SER A 169 -3.11 11.67 -9.45
C SER A 169 -3.64 10.24 -9.43
N MET A 170 -2.82 9.27 -9.88
CA MET A 170 -3.15 7.85 -9.83
C MET A 170 -3.46 7.36 -8.41
N MET A 171 -2.70 7.82 -7.40
CA MET A 171 -2.98 7.49 -6.00
C MET A 171 -4.29 8.11 -5.51
N GLN A 172 -4.59 9.35 -5.90
CA GLN A 172 -5.83 10.04 -5.55
C GLN A 172 -7.07 9.42 -6.23
N GLU A 173 -6.93 8.95 -7.47
CA GLU A 173 -8.00 8.27 -8.22
C GLU A 173 -8.37 6.90 -7.63
N LYS A 174 -7.50 6.34 -6.78
CA LYS A 174 -7.71 5.04 -6.12
C LYS A 174 -8.35 5.15 -4.74
N LEU A 175 -8.29 6.32 -4.11
CA LEU A 175 -9.00 6.64 -2.87
C LEU A 175 -10.51 6.64 -3.10
#